data_AF-A0A9D8HGZ3-F1
#
_entry.id   AF-A0A9D8HGZ3-F1
#
_cell.length_a   1.000
_cell.length_b   1.000
_cell.length_c   1.000
_cell.angle_alpha   90.00
_cell.angle_beta   90.00
_cell.angle_gamma   90.00
#
_symmetry.space_group_name_H-M   'P 1'
#
loop_
_entity.id
_entity.type
_entity.pdbx_description
1 polymer ?
#
loop_
_entity_poly.entity_id
_entity_poly.type
_entity_poly.pdbx_seq_one_letter_code
_entity_poly.pdbx_strand_id
1 'polypeptide(L)'
;MEEFPQGPDQPPARRRACYLRWHDGPHASFIVLDQQLTHEIVGVPARLFQMGVHHFAFWVDDLAAMMTRVRAAGVTVFMGNDGDGAGADTEMYGEPPGGRVKSVFLRDPEGNFVQLDQRA
;
A
#
# COMPACT_ATOMS: atom_id res chain seq x y z
N MET A 1 0.65 21.48 -3.96
CA MET A 1 2.10 21.64 -3.75
C MET A 1 2.27 22.13 -2.33
N GLU A 2 3.14 21.50 -1.56
CA GLU A 2 3.40 21.84 -0.15
C GLU A 2 4.76 22.53 -0.03
N GLU A 3 4.85 23.47 0.91
CA GLU A 3 6.09 24.15 1.30
C GLU A 3 6.28 24.07 2.82
N PHE A 4 7.50 23.77 3.27
CA PHE A 4 7.80 23.67 4.70
C PHE A 4 9.21 24.19 5.04
N PRO A 5 9.41 24.77 6.24
CA PRO A 5 10.70 25.27 6.68
C PRO A 5 11.69 24.12 6.90
N GLN A 6 12.95 24.32 6.54
CA GLN A 6 14.01 23.32 6.68
C GLN A 6 15.00 23.63 7.81
N GLY A 7 15.34 24.91 7.96
CA GLY A 7 16.28 25.40 8.96
C GLY A 7 16.60 26.88 8.73
N PRO A 8 17.37 27.51 9.63
CA PRO A 8 17.83 28.88 9.46
C PRO A 8 18.55 29.06 8.12
N ASP A 9 18.26 30.15 7.42
CA ASP A 9 18.88 30.55 6.15
C ASP A 9 18.76 29.56 4.97
N GLN A 10 17.91 28.53 5.08
CA GLN A 10 17.61 27.63 3.98
C GLN A 10 16.31 28.02 3.27
N PRO A 11 16.24 27.93 1.92
CA PRO A 11 14.98 28.11 1.21
C PRO A 11 13.97 27.01 1.61
N PRO A 12 12.65 27.29 1.61
CA PRO A 12 11.64 26.30 1.93
C PRO A 12 11.78 25.03 1.08
N ALA A 13 11.60 23.87 1.71
CA ALA A 13 11.45 22.63 0.97
C ALA A 13 10.10 22.63 0.27
N ARG A 14 10.09 22.11 -0.97
CA ARG A 14 8.90 21.99 -1.80
C ARG A 14 8.69 20.53 -2.15
N ARG A 15 7.44 20.08 -2.07
CA ARG A 15 7.05 18.72 -2.49
C ARG A 15 5.66 18.64 -3.09
N ARG A 16 5.38 17.53 -3.77
CA ARG A 16 4.02 17.04 -4.03
C ARG A 16 3.79 15.86 -3.11
N ALA A 17 2.69 15.87 -2.36
CA ALA A 17 2.35 14.77 -1.47
C ALA A 17 0.88 14.40 -1.63
N CYS A 18 0.59 13.11 -1.53
CA CYS A 18 -0.76 12.58 -1.37
C CYS A 18 -0.79 11.76 -0.08
N TYR A 19 -1.77 12.06 0.79
CA TYR A 19 -1.95 11.37 2.07
C TYR A 19 -3.13 10.43 1.93
N LEU A 20 -2.82 9.15 1.75
CA LEU A 20 -3.81 8.10 1.62
C LEU A 20 -4.25 7.66 3.01
N ARG A 21 -5.56 7.77 3.28
CA ARG A 21 -6.18 7.43 4.56
C ARG A 21 -7.30 6.43 4.34
N TRP A 22 -7.45 5.51 5.30
CA TRP A 22 -8.60 4.62 5.36
C TRP A 22 -9.78 5.25 6.11
N HIS A 23 -9.48 5.99 7.18
CA HIS A 23 -10.45 6.76 7.94
C HIS A 23 -9.96 8.19 8.13
N ASP A 24 -10.89 9.13 8.26
CA ASP A 24 -10.57 10.52 8.60
C ASP A 24 -10.35 10.70 10.11
N GLY A 25 -9.57 11.72 10.45
CA GLY A 25 -9.36 12.14 11.83
C GLY A 25 -7.89 12.43 12.17
N PRO A 26 -7.62 13.15 13.28
CA PRO A 26 -6.28 13.58 13.66
C PRO A 26 -5.35 12.43 14.07
N HIS A 27 -5.91 11.25 14.36
CA HIS A 27 -5.17 10.06 14.80
C HIS A 27 -5.23 8.90 13.81
N ALA A 28 -5.80 9.11 12.62
CA ALA A 28 -5.89 8.06 11.61
C ALA A 28 -4.51 7.77 11.01
N SER A 29 -4.21 6.49 10.82
CA SER A 29 -3.03 6.06 10.06
C SER A 29 -3.13 6.52 8.60
N PHE A 30 -2.00 6.88 8.03
CA PHE A 30 -1.91 7.27 6.62
C PHE A 30 -0.61 6.80 5.99
N ILE A 31 -0.65 6.62 4.67
CA ILE A 31 0.52 6.46 3.82
C ILE A 31 0.73 7.78 3.07
N VAL A 32 1.96 8.28 3.05
CA VAL A 32 2.31 9.46 2.25
C VAL A 32 3.04 9.00 1.00
N LEU A 33 2.47 9.31 -0.17
CA LEU A 33 3.18 9.26 -1.44
C LEU A 33 3.78 10.64 -1.68
N ASP A 34 5.10 10.70 -1.88
CA ASP A 34 5.89 11.94 -1.85
C ASP A 34 6.76 12.07 -3.10
N GLN A 35 6.83 13.28 -3.64
CA GLN A 35 7.87 13.69 -4.58
C GLN A 35 8.52 14.99 -4.10
N GLN A 36 9.78 14.91 -3.67
CA GLN A 36 10.61 16.08 -3.36
C GLN A 36 10.92 16.89 -4.63
N LEU A 37 10.83 18.22 -4.53
CA LEU A 37 11.10 19.15 -5.64
C LEU A 37 12.29 20.07 -5.37
N THR A 38 12.63 20.33 -4.10
CA THR A 38 13.78 21.16 -3.73
C THR A 38 15.08 20.38 -3.71
N HIS A 39 15.03 19.08 -3.40
CA HIS A 39 16.21 18.22 -3.33
C HIS A 39 16.19 17.20 -4.44
N GLU A 40 17.38 16.92 -4.96
CA GLU A 40 17.59 15.74 -5.78
C GLU A 40 17.36 14.48 -4.93
N ILE A 41 16.50 13.59 -5.41
CA ILE A 41 16.30 12.28 -4.79
C ILE A 41 17.43 11.38 -5.28
N VAL A 42 18.26 10.90 -4.36
CA VAL A 42 19.39 10.01 -4.66
C VAL A 42 19.07 8.58 -4.22
N GLY A 43 19.67 7.60 -4.91
CA GLY A 43 19.52 6.17 -4.61
C GLY A 43 18.55 5.45 -5.55
N VAL A 44 18.10 4.26 -5.15
CA VAL A 44 17.08 3.48 -5.86
C VAL A 44 15.87 3.30 -4.95
N PRO A 45 14.63 3.21 -5.50
CA PRO A 45 13.46 2.93 -4.69
C PRO A 45 13.66 1.68 -3.83
N ALA A 46 13.23 1.76 -2.56
CA ALA A 46 13.21 0.61 -1.69
C ALA A 46 12.29 -0.46 -2.30
N ARG A 47 12.80 -1.68 -2.44
CA ARG A 47 11.97 -2.79 -2.93
C ARG A 47 11.25 -3.36 -1.73
N LEU A 48 9.93 -3.19 -1.68
CA LEU A 48 9.11 -3.92 -0.72
C LEU A 48 9.30 -5.42 -0.92
N PHE A 49 9.04 -6.19 0.12
CA PHE A 49 9.26 -7.65 0.20
C PHE A 49 10.75 -8.01 0.31
N GLN A 50 11.55 -7.07 0.83
CA GLN A 50 12.95 -7.27 1.21
C GLN A 50 13.14 -6.94 2.69
N MET A 51 14.40 -7.01 3.17
CA MET A 51 14.77 -6.61 4.51
C MET A 51 14.32 -5.17 4.79
N GLY A 52 13.58 -4.97 5.89
CA GLY A 52 12.95 -3.68 6.22
C GLY A 52 11.44 -3.76 6.10
N VAL A 53 10.87 -3.14 5.06
CA VAL A 53 9.42 -3.09 4.84
C VAL A 53 8.98 -4.20 3.89
N HIS A 54 8.11 -5.08 4.36
CA HIS A 54 7.68 -6.26 3.61
C HIS A 54 6.56 -5.98 2.60
N HIS A 55 5.48 -5.30 2.98
CA HIS A 55 4.42 -4.79 2.09
C HIS A 55 3.43 -3.96 2.91
N PHE A 56 2.45 -3.34 2.24
CA PHE A 56 1.25 -2.80 2.88
C PHE A 56 0.05 -3.68 2.56
N ALA A 57 -0.77 -3.99 3.57
CA ALA A 57 -1.97 -4.80 3.42
C ALA A 57 -3.22 -3.97 3.76
N PHE A 58 -4.27 -4.15 2.97
CA PHE A 58 -5.57 -3.52 3.19
C PHE A 58 -6.66 -4.58 3.29
N TRP A 59 -7.45 -4.51 4.35
CA TRP A 59 -8.68 -5.29 4.45
C TRP A 59 -9.75 -4.69 3.54
N VAL A 60 -10.42 -5.55 2.78
CA VAL A 60 -11.54 -5.20 1.90
C VAL A 60 -12.73 -6.09 2.23
N ASP A 61 -13.93 -5.52 2.18
CA ASP A 61 -15.17 -6.25 2.46
C ASP A 61 -15.51 -7.23 1.32
N ASP A 62 -15.24 -6.83 0.07
CA ASP A 62 -15.49 -7.60 -1.14
C ASP A 62 -14.28 -7.52 -2.09
N LEU A 63 -13.42 -8.52 -1.98
CA LEU A 63 -12.23 -8.70 -2.78
C LEU A 63 -12.56 -8.96 -4.26
N ALA A 64 -13.64 -9.68 -4.57
CA ALA A 64 -14.03 -9.96 -5.95
C ALA A 64 -14.47 -8.67 -6.67
N ALA A 65 -15.28 -7.84 -6.00
CA ALA A 65 -15.65 -6.52 -6.50
C ALA A 65 -14.43 -5.60 -6.60
N MET A 66 -13.52 -5.63 -5.62
CA MET A 66 -12.28 -4.87 -5.68
C MET A 66 -11.41 -5.28 -6.87
N MET A 67 -11.27 -6.58 -7.13
CA MET A 67 -10.48 -7.08 -8.25
C MET A 67 -11.05 -6.67 -9.61
N THR A 68 -12.37 -6.51 -9.73
CA THR A 68 -12.98 -5.90 -10.93
C THR A 68 -12.50 -4.46 -11.14
N ARG A 69 -12.40 -3.67 -10.07
CA ARG A 69 -11.88 -2.29 -10.13
C ARG A 69 -10.39 -2.25 -10.45
N VAL A 70 -9.60 -3.12 -9.82
CA VAL A 70 -8.15 -3.27 -10.06
C VAL A 70 -7.88 -3.56 -11.54
N ARG A 71 -8.61 -4.53 -12.12
CA ARG A 71 -8.49 -4.88 -13.55
C ARG A 71 -8.91 -3.72 -14.46
N ALA A 72 -10.02 -3.06 -14.16
CA ALA A 72 -10.49 -1.89 -14.92
C ALA A 72 -9.49 -0.72 -14.89
N ALA A 73 -8.71 -0.60 -13.82
CA ALA A 73 -7.64 0.39 -13.68
C ALA A 73 -6.32 -0.04 -14.35
N GLY A 74 -6.23 -1.23 -14.94
CA GLY A 74 -5.02 -1.73 -15.59
C GLY A 74 -3.89 -2.06 -14.62
N VAL A 75 -4.20 -2.33 -13.34
CA VAL A 75 -3.19 -2.64 -12.31
C VAL A 75 -2.70 -4.08 -12.46
N THR A 76 -1.39 -4.27 -12.31
CA THR A 76 -0.75 -5.59 -12.41
C THR A 76 -1.03 -6.43 -11.16
N VAL A 77 -1.67 -7.58 -11.36
CA VAL A 77 -1.83 -8.62 -10.33
C VAL A 77 -0.59 -9.49 -10.32
N PHE A 78 0.07 -9.61 -9.17
CA PHE A 78 1.32 -10.36 -9.03
C PHE A 78 1.08 -11.81 -8.57
N MET A 79 0.22 -11.98 -7.56
CA MET A 79 -0.03 -13.27 -6.92
C MET A 79 -1.42 -13.27 -6.27
N GLY A 80 -2.05 -14.44 -6.19
CA GLY A 80 -3.43 -14.57 -5.71
C GLY A 80 -4.38 -14.92 -6.85
N ASN A 81 -5.57 -15.37 -6.49
CA ASN A 81 -6.64 -15.65 -7.45
C ASN A 81 -7.41 -14.35 -7.79
N ASP A 82 -8.53 -14.46 -8.50
CA ASP A 82 -9.37 -13.31 -8.84
C ASP A 82 -10.24 -12.80 -7.66
N GLY A 83 -9.88 -13.17 -6.42
CA GLY A 83 -10.65 -12.89 -5.19
C GLY A 83 -11.69 -13.95 -4.85
N ASP A 84 -11.71 -15.06 -5.57
CA ASP A 84 -12.79 -16.06 -5.58
C ASP A 84 -12.43 -17.42 -4.94
N GLY A 85 -11.15 -17.70 -4.71
CA GLY A 85 -10.74 -18.97 -4.12
C GLY A 85 -10.94 -19.06 -2.61
N ALA A 86 -10.69 -20.26 -2.07
CA ALA A 86 -10.97 -20.63 -0.68
C ALA A 86 -10.17 -19.85 0.39
N GLY A 87 -9.11 -19.14 -0.01
CA GLY A 87 -8.21 -18.44 0.90
C GLY A 87 -7.22 -19.37 1.64
N ALA A 88 -6.28 -18.75 2.35
CA ALA A 88 -5.34 -19.43 3.24
C ALA A 88 -5.92 -19.57 4.65
N ASP A 89 -5.42 -20.53 5.43
CA ASP A 89 -5.76 -20.66 6.85
C ASP A 89 -5.24 -19.45 7.65
N THR A 90 -5.96 -19.10 8.72
CA THR A 90 -5.62 -17.99 9.63
C THR A 90 -4.28 -18.18 10.36
N GLU A 91 -3.73 -19.39 10.40
CA GLU A 91 -2.34 -19.63 10.84
C GLU A 91 -1.32 -18.75 10.08
N MET A 92 -1.54 -18.49 8.79
CA MET A 92 -0.67 -17.61 7.98
C MET A 92 -0.72 -16.13 8.40
N TYR A 93 -1.69 -15.77 9.25
CA TYR A 93 -1.87 -14.43 9.83
C TYR A 93 -1.43 -14.36 11.30
N GLY A 94 -0.80 -15.42 11.82
CA GLY A 94 -0.40 -15.48 13.23
C GLY A 94 -1.59 -15.68 14.18
N GLU A 95 -2.70 -16.22 13.68
CA GLU A 95 -3.91 -16.49 14.44
C GLU A 95 -4.10 -18.01 14.66
N PRO A 96 -4.96 -18.44 15.60
CA PRO A 96 -5.32 -19.85 15.72
C PRO A 96 -5.88 -20.42 14.40
N PRO A 97 -5.64 -21.70 14.10
CA PRO A 97 -6.08 -22.30 12.86
C PRO A 97 -7.60 -22.49 12.79
N GLY A 98 -8.14 -22.60 11.57
CA GLY A 98 -9.55 -22.93 11.32
C GLY A 98 -10.38 -21.79 10.71
N GLY A 99 -9.83 -20.59 10.60
CA GLY A 99 -10.40 -19.51 9.79
C GLY A 99 -9.88 -19.52 8.35
N ARG A 100 -10.39 -18.60 7.51
CA ARG A 100 -9.95 -18.44 6.12
C ARG A 100 -9.79 -16.96 5.76
N VAL A 101 -8.71 -16.63 5.06
CA VAL A 101 -8.44 -15.30 4.52
C VAL A 101 -8.11 -15.41 3.03
N LYS A 102 -8.88 -14.71 2.20
CA LYS A 102 -8.58 -14.54 0.78
C LYS A 102 -7.61 -13.39 0.62
N SER A 103 -6.59 -13.57 -0.22
CA SER A 103 -5.50 -12.60 -0.38
C SER A 103 -5.07 -12.49 -1.83
N VAL A 104 -4.86 -11.24 -2.28
CA VAL A 104 -4.27 -10.92 -3.57
C VAL A 104 -3.16 -9.90 -3.39
N PHE A 105 -2.04 -10.11 -4.07
CA PHE A 105 -0.91 -9.18 -4.16
C PHE A 105 -0.92 -8.46 -5.51
N LEU A 106 -0.80 -7.14 -5.42
CA LEU A 106 -0.73 -6.21 -6.54
C LEU A 106 0.63 -5.52 -6.57
N ARG A 107 0.96 -4.94 -7.74
CA ARG A 107 2.04 -3.96 -7.85
C ARG A 107 1.48 -2.59 -8.20
N ASP A 108 1.90 -1.59 -7.45
CA ASP A 108 1.64 -0.20 -7.81
C ASP A 108 2.55 0.24 -8.98
N PRO A 109 2.37 1.46 -9.53
CA PRO A 109 3.20 1.95 -10.63
C PRO A 109 4.71 2.05 -10.34
N GLU A 110 5.11 2.12 -9.07
CA GLU A 110 6.52 2.14 -8.65
C GLU A 110 7.07 0.74 -8.35
N GLY A 111 6.23 -0.29 -8.45
CA GLY A 111 6.58 -1.69 -8.22
C GLY A 111 6.48 -2.13 -6.76
N ASN A 112 5.88 -1.32 -5.88
CA ASN A 112 5.64 -1.68 -4.49
C ASN A 112 4.60 -2.80 -4.39
N PHE A 113 4.79 -3.71 -3.44
CA PHE A 113 3.82 -4.76 -3.14
C PHE A 113 2.68 -4.23 -2.26
N VAL A 114 1.46 -4.40 -2.74
CA VAL A 114 0.22 -4.11 -2.00
C VAL A 114 -0.60 -5.38 -1.89
N GLN A 115 -0.99 -5.74 -0.68
CA GLN A 115 -1.84 -6.90 -0.41
C GLN A 115 -3.28 -6.43 -0.14
N LEU A 116 -4.26 -7.15 -0.67
CA LEU A 116 -5.68 -6.98 -0.39
C LEU A 116 -6.21 -8.25 0.24
N ASP A 117 -6.85 -8.11 1.40
CA ASP A 117 -7.30 -9.24 2.21
C ASP A 117 -8.79 -9.19 2.53
N GLN A 118 -9.45 -10.34 2.52
CA GLN A 118 -10.84 -10.48 2.92
C GLN A 118 -11.02 -11.73 3.79
N ARG A 119 -11.76 -11.60 4.90
CA ARG A 119 -12.22 -12.76 5.68
C ARG A 119 -13.27 -13.53 4.87
N ALA A 120 -13.07 -14.84 4.72
CA ALA A 120 -14.02 -15.70 4.02
C ALA A 120 -15.14 -16.18 4.93
#